data_AF-A0A959UJP8-F1
#
_entry.id   AF-A0A959UJP8-F1
#
_cell.length_a   1.000
_cell.length_b   1.000
_cell.length_c   1.000
_cell.angle_alpha   90.00
_cell.angle_beta   90.00
_cell.angle_gamma   90.00
#
_symmetry.space_group_name_H-M   'P 1'
#
loop_
_entity.id
_entity.type
_entity.pdbx_description
1 polymer ?
#
loop_
_entity_poly.entity_id
_entity_poly.type
_entity_poly.pdbx_seq_one_letter_code
_entity_poly.pdbx_strand_id
1 'polypeptide(L)'
;MNIQIIILITVLAIFTSCKTTLHFGDTYFESNNIAYSISDRNPDIQIRYQVGPSPYLQSLKEKYPLDDVLKDNDSDTDKVLKILNWTNSRWKHNGRNSPKQDDAISILKEAEEGGEFPCFAYAIVLRDQLNASGFKARTVYLKTKDAKKSKYPPGHVATEVYLPDLQKWIFIDGQFNVMPVLDETPLHAVEFQQAITNQTNGLKLLSFNRAVTDGEYFGFVYPYLYYLDTTLDNRYEYENPHQVDGKSSLMLVPAGARNLKRINFWDMDIDDCLYTNSILDFYAGPE
;
A
#
# COMPACT_ATOMS: atom_id res chain seq x y z
N MET A 1 46.85 26.62 -17.03
CA MET A 1 46.86 25.72 -15.85
C MET A 1 45.98 26.36 -14.80
N ASN A 2 44.67 26.08 -14.83
CA ASN A 2 43.68 26.64 -13.89
C ASN A 2 43.06 25.47 -13.14
N ILE A 3 43.32 25.39 -11.84
CA ILE A 3 42.73 24.40 -10.94
C ILE A 3 41.50 25.08 -10.32
N GLN A 4 40.30 24.66 -10.72
CA GLN A 4 39.08 24.98 -9.99
C GLN A 4 39.00 24.07 -8.75
N ILE A 5 39.11 24.68 -7.57
CA ILE A 5 38.86 24.02 -6.30
C ILE A 5 37.33 23.97 -6.12
N ILE A 6 36.74 22.80 -6.28
CA ILE A 6 35.34 22.54 -5.91
C ILE A 6 35.33 22.29 -4.40
N ILE A 7 34.82 23.26 -3.64
CA ILE A 7 34.55 23.10 -2.21
C ILE A 7 33.23 22.33 -2.10
N LEU A 8 33.31 21.04 -1.80
CA LEU A 8 32.15 20.22 -1.46
C LEU A 8 31.75 20.56 -0.01
N ILE A 9 30.67 21.33 0.16
CA ILE A 9 30.09 21.59 1.48
C ILE A 9 29.23 20.38 1.85
N THR A 10 29.82 19.43 2.58
CA THR A 10 29.04 18.41 3.30
C THR A 10 28.37 19.07 4.51
N VAL A 11 27.09 19.40 4.37
CA VAL A 11 26.25 19.77 5.52
C VAL A 11 25.92 18.50 6.29
N LEU A 12 26.70 18.22 7.33
CA LEU A 12 26.35 17.20 8.32
C LEU A 12 25.27 17.77 9.24
N ALA A 13 24.00 17.57 8.87
CA ALA A 13 22.88 17.93 9.73
C ALA A 13 22.83 16.95 10.91
N ILE A 14 23.34 17.39 12.07
CA ILE A 14 23.13 16.68 13.34
C ILE A 14 21.69 16.95 13.77
N PHE A 15 20.76 16.10 13.35
CA PHE A 15 19.39 16.11 13.87
C PHE A 15 19.39 15.50 15.26
N THR A 16 19.39 16.34 16.30
CA THR A 16 18.91 15.93 17.62
C THR A 16 17.43 15.57 17.47
N SER A 17 17.12 14.27 17.42
CA SER A 17 15.78 13.72 17.31
C SER A 17 14.93 14.06 18.54
N CYS A 18 14.34 15.25 18.57
CA CYS A 18 13.22 15.52 19.45
C CYS A 18 12.01 14.78 18.88
N LYS A 19 11.46 13.81 19.61
CA LYS A 19 10.21 13.16 19.21
C LYS A 19 9.10 14.19 19.30
N THR A 20 8.43 14.45 18.18
CA THR A 20 7.22 15.28 18.13
C THR A 20 6.01 14.43 18.50
N THR A 21 5.11 14.96 19.33
CA THR A 21 3.79 14.35 19.55
C THR A 21 2.86 14.76 18.42
N LEU A 22 2.32 13.79 17.71
CA LEU A 22 1.29 13.99 16.70
C LEU A 22 -0.08 13.91 17.34
N HIS A 23 -0.98 14.79 16.92
CA HIS A 23 -2.32 14.93 17.46
C HIS A 23 -3.33 14.77 16.32
N PHE A 24 -4.19 13.74 16.41
CA PHE A 24 -5.27 13.51 15.45
C PHE A 24 -6.59 13.31 16.21
N GLY A 25 -7.40 14.37 16.29
CA GLY A 25 -8.57 14.38 17.18
C GLY A 25 -8.15 14.09 18.63
N ASP A 26 -8.71 13.05 19.23
CA ASP A 26 -8.41 12.61 20.60
C ASP A 26 -7.23 11.61 20.68
N THR A 27 -6.57 11.30 19.57
CA THR A 27 -5.46 10.34 19.52
C THR A 27 -4.10 11.04 19.46
N TYR A 28 -3.13 10.45 20.18
CA TYR A 28 -1.79 10.98 20.36
C TYR A 28 -0.77 9.91 19.98
N PHE A 29 0.18 10.26 19.12
CA PHE A 29 1.26 9.35 18.72
C PHE A 29 2.61 10.02 18.89
N GLU A 30 3.60 9.26 19.36
CA GLU A 30 4.98 9.68 19.18
C GLU A 30 5.34 9.54 17.69
N SER A 31 5.85 10.61 17.10
CA SER A 31 6.40 10.56 15.75
C SER A 31 7.50 9.49 15.65
N ASN A 32 7.48 8.74 14.55
CA ASN A 32 8.57 7.84 14.21
C ASN A 32 9.49 8.61 13.26
N ASN A 33 10.73 8.84 13.68
CA ASN A 33 11.77 9.26 12.75
C ASN A 33 12.15 8.05 11.88
N ILE A 34 11.47 7.94 10.74
CA ILE A 34 11.63 6.87 9.75
C ILE A 34 12.46 7.41 8.59
N ALA A 35 13.48 6.66 8.20
CA ALA A 35 14.28 6.92 7.02
C ALA A 35 14.38 5.64 6.19
N TYR A 36 14.55 5.79 4.88
CA TYR A 36 14.77 4.71 3.93
C TYR A 36 15.95 5.09 3.03
N SER A 37 16.65 4.11 2.46
CA SER A 37 17.66 4.38 1.44
C SER A 37 16.98 4.83 0.14
N ILE A 38 17.54 5.85 -0.49
CA ILE A 38 17.04 6.45 -1.74
C ILE A 38 18.03 6.30 -2.91
N SER A 39 19.19 5.66 -2.68
CA SER A 39 20.27 5.50 -3.66
C SER A 39 20.54 4.06 -4.07
N ASP A 40 20.13 3.10 -3.25
CA ASP A 40 20.54 1.72 -3.41
C ASP A 40 19.43 0.96 -4.12
N ARG A 41 19.68 0.39 -5.31
CA ARG A 41 18.75 -0.55 -5.96
C ARG A 41 19.45 -1.89 -6.11
N ASN A 42 18.82 -2.97 -5.65
CA ASN A 42 19.25 -4.32 -5.91
C ASN A 42 18.54 -4.86 -7.16
N PRO A 43 19.25 -5.03 -8.30
CA PRO A 43 18.63 -5.49 -9.54
C PRO A 43 18.13 -6.94 -9.48
N ASP A 44 18.57 -7.73 -8.49
CA ASP A 44 18.13 -9.11 -8.31
C ASP A 44 16.74 -9.20 -7.68
N ILE A 45 16.28 -8.13 -7.02
CA ILE A 45 14.93 -8.03 -6.46
C ILE A 45 13.98 -7.58 -7.57
N GLN A 46 13.32 -8.55 -8.19
CA GLN A 46 12.32 -8.32 -9.23
C GLN A 46 10.92 -8.63 -8.72
N ILE A 47 10.00 -7.68 -8.83
CA ILE A 47 8.57 -7.89 -8.60
C ILE A 47 7.92 -8.09 -9.96
N ARG A 48 7.24 -9.23 -10.15
CA ARG A 48 6.58 -9.57 -11.42
C ARG A 48 5.11 -9.18 -11.38
N TYR A 49 4.62 -8.74 -12.52
CA TYR A 49 3.23 -8.34 -12.71
C TYR A 49 2.64 -9.04 -13.93
N GLN A 50 1.32 -9.20 -13.95
CA GLN A 50 0.63 -9.80 -15.09
C GLN A 50 0.95 -9.03 -16.39
N VAL A 51 1.38 -9.72 -17.43
CA VAL A 51 1.56 -9.16 -18.78
C VAL A 51 0.59 -9.84 -19.73
N GLY A 52 -0.14 -9.05 -20.51
CA GLY A 52 -1.14 -9.58 -21.45
C GLY A 52 -2.40 -10.11 -20.77
N PRO A 53 -3.24 -10.85 -21.51
CA PRO A 53 -4.54 -11.31 -21.03
C PRO A 53 -4.40 -12.36 -19.92
N SER A 54 -5.38 -12.37 -19.01
CA SER A 54 -5.60 -13.40 -17.99
C SER A 54 -7.06 -13.86 -18.07
N PRO A 55 -7.33 -15.17 -18.23
CA PRO A 55 -8.68 -15.72 -18.16
C PRO A 55 -9.43 -15.33 -16.88
N TYR A 56 -8.77 -15.33 -15.72
CA TYR A 56 -9.36 -14.89 -14.45
C TYR A 56 -9.79 -13.43 -14.51
N LEU A 57 -8.92 -12.51 -14.97
CA LEU A 57 -9.26 -11.09 -15.07
C LEU A 57 -10.37 -10.84 -16.10
N GLN A 58 -10.41 -11.60 -17.19
CA GLN A 58 -11.52 -11.56 -18.14
C GLN A 58 -12.83 -12.02 -17.50
N SER A 59 -12.81 -13.15 -16.78
CA SER A 59 -13.99 -13.63 -16.06
C SER A 59 -14.45 -12.65 -14.99
N LEU A 60 -13.54 -11.95 -14.31
CA LEU A 60 -13.88 -10.92 -13.33
C LEU A 60 -14.59 -9.76 -14.02
N LYS A 61 -14.04 -9.27 -15.13
CA LYS A 61 -14.65 -8.18 -15.92
C LYS A 61 -16.04 -8.56 -16.44
N GLU A 62 -16.24 -9.80 -16.86
CA GLU A 62 -17.55 -10.29 -17.34
C GLU A 62 -18.60 -10.40 -16.23
N LYS A 63 -18.20 -10.89 -15.05
CA LYS A 63 -19.13 -11.10 -13.92
C LYS A 63 -19.43 -9.81 -13.16
N TYR A 64 -18.44 -8.93 -13.05
CA TYR A 64 -18.50 -7.70 -12.26
C TYR A 64 -18.04 -6.50 -13.11
N PRO A 65 -18.77 -6.18 -14.18
CA PRO A 65 -18.40 -5.12 -15.11
C PRO A 65 -18.41 -3.74 -14.43
N LEU A 66 -17.53 -2.86 -14.93
CA LEU A 66 -17.39 -1.48 -14.47
C LEU A 66 -17.75 -0.47 -15.56
N ASP A 67 -18.40 -0.90 -16.65
CA ASP A 67 -18.75 -0.04 -17.79
C ASP A 67 -19.69 1.12 -17.41
N ASP A 68 -20.60 0.90 -16.46
CA ASP A 68 -21.48 1.96 -15.93
C ASP A 68 -20.78 2.89 -14.92
N VAL A 69 -19.58 2.52 -14.48
CA VAL A 69 -18.78 3.24 -13.47
C VAL A 69 -17.73 4.11 -14.16
N LEU A 70 -17.03 3.54 -15.13
CA LEU A 70 -15.93 4.16 -15.85
C LEU A 70 -16.43 4.85 -17.12
N LYS A 71 -15.92 6.04 -17.41
CA LYS A 71 -16.22 6.78 -18.64
C LYS A 71 -14.96 6.91 -19.49
N ASP A 72 -15.14 6.94 -20.81
CA ASP A 72 -14.02 6.99 -21.76
C ASP A 72 -13.09 8.21 -21.57
N ASN A 73 -13.63 9.33 -21.08
CA ASN A 73 -12.90 10.57 -20.86
C ASN A 73 -12.37 10.77 -19.44
N ASP A 74 -12.49 9.77 -18.57
CA ASP A 74 -11.92 9.83 -17.22
C ASP A 74 -10.39 9.82 -17.26
N SER A 75 -9.77 10.64 -16.41
CA SER A 75 -8.34 10.51 -16.12
C SER A 75 -8.06 9.18 -15.41
N ASP A 76 -6.80 8.73 -15.40
CA ASP A 76 -6.43 7.51 -14.70
C ASP A 76 -6.67 7.62 -13.19
N THR A 77 -6.42 8.80 -12.59
CA THR A 77 -6.79 9.06 -11.19
C THR A 77 -8.31 8.98 -10.97
N ASP A 78 -9.13 9.53 -11.86
CA ASP A 78 -10.60 9.44 -11.76
C ASP A 78 -11.08 7.99 -11.83
N LYS A 79 -10.52 7.19 -12.76
CA LYS A 79 -10.84 5.76 -12.88
C LYS A 79 -10.47 5.04 -11.58
N VAL A 80 -9.28 5.27 -11.03
CA VAL A 80 -8.87 4.65 -9.76
C VAL A 80 -9.83 5.03 -8.62
N LEU A 81 -10.18 6.32 -8.46
CA LEU A 81 -11.11 6.76 -7.43
C LEU A 81 -12.52 6.16 -7.60
N LYS A 82 -12.96 5.96 -8.85
CA LYS A 82 -14.26 5.32 -9.16
C LYS A 82 -14.26 3.84 -8.80
N ILE A 83 -13.19 3.10 -9.14
CA ILE A 83 -13.04 1.68 -8.80
C ILE A 83 -12.90 1.50 -7.28
N LEU A 84 -12.16 2.39 -6.62
CA LEU A 84 -12.05 2.47 -5.17
C LEU A 84 -13.43 2.64 -4.51
N ASN A 85 -14.21 3.62 -4.97
CA ASN A 85 -15.56 3.89 -4.46
C ASN A 85 -16.52 2.73 -4.73
N TRP A 86 -16.46 2.14 -5.93
CA TRP A 86 -17.25 0.96 -6.28
C TRP A 86 -16.92 -0.20 -5.32
N THR A 87 -15.64 -0.47 -5.09
CA THR A 87 -15.20 -1.56 -4.20
C THR A 87 -15.64 -1.34 -2.76
N ASN A 88 -15.47 -0.12 -2.23
CA ASN A 88 -15.88 0.20 -0.87
C ASN A 88 -17.38 -0.04 -0.63
N SER A 89 -18.21 0.26 -1.63
CA SER A 89 -19.67 0.15 -1.53
C SER A 89 -20.21 -1.29 -1.58
N ARG A 90 -19.36 -2.31 -1.78
CA ARG A 90 -19.81 -3.70 -1.96
C ARG A 90 -20.31 -4.36 -0.67
N TRP A 91 -19.73 -4.01 0.47
CA TRP A 91 -20.13 -4.54 1.78
C TRP A 91 -19.73 -3.59 2.92
N LYS A 92 -20.23 -3.87 4.12
CA LYS A 92 -19.80 -3.18 5.35
C LYS A 92 -18.61 -3.90 5.98
N HIS A 93 -17.66 -3.14 6.51
CA HIS A 93 -16.47 -3.72 7.11
C HIS A 93 -16.79 -4.59 8.34
N ASN A 94 -16.24 -5.80 8.36
CA ASN A 94 -16.29 -6.70 9.53
C ASN A 94 -14.95 -7.41 9.71
N GLY A 95 -14.14 -6.92 10.65
CA GLY A 95 -12.81 -7.46 10.95
C GLY A 95 -12.77 -8.90 11.48
N ARG A 96 -13.91 -9.54 11.72
CA ARG A 96 -14.02 -10.89 12.31
C ARG A 96 -14.50 -11.96 11.34
N ASN A 97 -14.90 -11.58 10.13
CA ASN A 97 -15.51 -12.51 9.17
C ASN A 97 -14.65 -12.58 7.91
N SER A 98 -13.85 -13.63 7.76
CA SER A 98 -13.01 -13.80 6.57
C SER A 98 -13.80 -14.42 5.43
N PRO A 99 -13.59 -14.00 4.16
CA PRO A 99 -14.13 -14.71 3.01
C PRO A 99 -13.56 -16.13 2.94
N LYS A 100 -14.22 -17.01 2.20
CA LYS A 100 -13.76 -18.41 2.08
C LYS A 100 -12.56 -18.55 1.16
N GLN A 101 -12.40 -17.62 0.22
CA GLN A 101 -11.34 -17.61 -0.78
C GLN A 101 -10.75 -16.20 -0.92
N ASP A 102 -9.47 -16.15 -1.30
CA ASP A 102 -8.70 -14.91 -1.42
C ASP A 102 -8.67 -14.38 -2.87
N ASP A 103 -9.83 -14.40 -3.55
CA ASP A 103 -10.00 -13.92 -4.91
C ASP A 103 -11.26 -13.03 -5.03
N ALA A 104 -11.20 -12.02 -5.90
CA ALA A 104 -12.26 -11.03 -6.03
C ALA A 104 -13.61 -11.62 -6.45
N ILE A 105 -13.64 -12.61 -7.36
CA ILE A 105 -14.90 -13.20 -7.83
C ILE A 105 -15.63 -13.89 -6.66
N SER A 106 -14.90 -14.70 -5.88
CA SER A 106 -15.47 -15.38 -4.73
C SER A 106 -15.92 -14.39 -3.65
N ILE A 107 -15.07 -13.40 -3.30
CA ILE A 107 -15.39 -12.39 -2.28
C ILE A 107 -16.63 -11.59 -2.66
N LEU A 108 -16.70 -11.12 -3.91
CA LEU A 108 -17.84 -10.34 -4.41
C LEU A 108 -19.13 -11.16 -4.39
N LYS A 109 -19.07 -12.44 -4.79
CA LYS A 109 -20.22 -13.34 -4.71
C LYS A 109 -20.70 -13.51 -3.27
N GLU A 110 -19.80 -13.74 -2.33
CA GLU A 110 -20.18 -13.86 -0.92
C GLU A 110 -20.73 -12.54 -0.35
N ALA A 111 -20.23 -11.39 -0.82
CA ALA A 111 -20.77 -10.07 -0.45
C ALA A 111 -22.20 -9.85 -0.96
N GLU A 112 -22.50 -10.28 -2.19
CA GLU A 112 -23.86 -10.25 -2.76
C GLU A 112 -24.85 -11.13 -1.97
N GLU A 113 -24.36 -12.19 -1.34
CA GLU A 113 -25.11 -13.06 -0.42
C GLU A 113 -25.24 -12.47 0.99
N GLY A 114 -24.75 -11.23 1.22
CA GLY A 114 -24.83 -10.50 2.49
C GLY A 114 -23.57 -10.59 3.35
N GLY A 115 -22.46 -11.09 2.80
CA GLY A 115 -21.17 -11.16 3.47
C GLY A 115 -20.60 -9.78 3.81
N GLU A 116 -19.94 -9.69 4.96
CA GLU A 116 -19.20 -8.53 5.43
C GLU A 116 -17.75 -8.96 5.73
N PHE A 117 -16.74 -8.20 5.30
CA PHE A 117 -15.35 -8.69 5.30
C PHE A 117 -14.32 -7.67 5.85
N PRO A 118 -13.12 -8.15 6.27
CA PRO A 118 -12.02 -7.33 6.78
C PRO A 118 -11.29 -6.53 5.68
N CYS A 119 -10.31 -5.72 6.10
CA CYS A 119 -9.46 -4.89 5.24
C CYS A 119 -8.86 -5.63 4.05
N PHE A 120 -8.34 -6.85 4.25
CA PHE A 120 -7.67 -7.58 3.17
C PHE A 120 -8.61 -7.97 2.04
N ALA A 121 -9.90 -8.20 2.31
CA ALA A 121 -10.88 -8.50 1.28
C ALA A 121 -11.12 -7.28 0.37
N TYR A 122 -11.18 -6.07 0.95
CA TYR A 122 -11.26 -4.83 0.18
C TYR A 122 -10.01 -4.67 -0.70
N ALA A 123 -8.83 -4.92 -0.14
CA ALA A 123 -7.57 -4.78 -0.86
C ALA A 123 -7.45 -5.78 -2.03
N ILE A 124 -7.91 -7.02 -1.86
CA ILE A 124 -7.92 -8.05 -2.91
C ILE A 124 -8.87 -7.66 -4.05
N VAL A 125 -10.13 -7.32 -3.71
CA VAL A 125 -11.14 -6.94 -4.73
C VAL A 125 -10.69 -5.69 -5.48
N LEU A 126 -10.19 -4.69 -4.77
CA LEU A 126 -9.71 -3.45 -5.38
C LEU A 126 -8.53 -3.69 -6.31
N ARG A 127 -7.53 -4.46 -5.87
CA ARG A 127 -6.38 -4.87 -6.69
C ARG A 127 -6.84 -5.55 -7.98
N ASP A 128 -7.70 -6.56 -7.86
CA ASP A 128 -8.12 -7.37 -9.00
C ASP A 128 -8.97 -6.56 -9.98
N GLN A 129 -9.87 -5.69 -9.50
CA GLN A 129 -10.65 -4.82 -10.37
C GLN A 129 -9.80 -3.78 -11.08
N LEU A 130 -8.76 -3.25 -10.43
CA LEU A 130 -7.78 -2.37 -11.07
C LEU A 130 -7.00 -3.11 -12.16
N ASN A 131 -6.51 -4.32 -11.86
CA ASN A 131 -5.81 -5.15 -12.85
C ASN A 131 -6.72 -5.54 -14.03
N ALA A 132 -7.98 -5.89 -13.78
CA ALA A 132 -8.97 -6.17 -14.83
C ALA A 132 -9.31 -4.93 -15.67
N SER A 133 -9.14 -3.73 -15.10
CA SER A 133 -9.30 -2.44 -15.78
C SER A 133 -8.04 -1.96 -16.50
N GLY A 134 -6.96 -2.77 -16.51
CA GLY A 134 -5.73 -2.49 -17.26
C GLY A 134 -4.64 -1.77 -16.48
N PHE A 135 -4.84 -1.51 -15.18
CA PHE A 135 -3.78 -0.96 -14.32
C PHE A 135 -2.82 -2.04 -13.84
N LYS A 136 -1.68 -1.63 -13.28
CA LYS A 136 -0.86 -2.49 -12.43
C LYS A 136 -1.17 -2.19 -10.99
N ALA A 137 -1.74 -3.14 -10.27
CA ALA A 137 -2.07 -3.01 -8.86
C ALA A 137 -1.55 -4.20 -8.06
N ARG A 138 -1.22 -3.94 -6.79
CA ARG A 138 -0.77 -4.93 -5.81
C ARG A 138 -1.38 -4.66 -4.44
N THR A 139 -1.45 -5.69 -3.60
CA THR A 139 -1.72 -5.47 -2.18
C THR A 139 -0.47 -4.93 -1.49
N VAL A 140 -0.67 -4.03 -0.53
CA VAL A 140 0.37 -3.61 0.42
C VAL A 140 -0.10 -3.93 1.83
N TYR A 141 0.72 -4.69 2.55
CA TYR A 141 0.47 -5.07 3.93
C TYR A 141 1.23 -4.11 4.84
N LEU A 142 0.49 -3.45 5.71
CA LEU A 142 1.01 -2.45 6.65
C LEU A 142 1.13 -3.10 8.03
N LYS A 143 2.21 -2.84 8.77
CA LYS A 143 2.41 -3.39 10.12
C LYS A 143 3.01 -2.36 11.07
N THR A 144 2.57 -2.41 12.33
CA THR A 144 3.05 -1.49 13.36
C THR A 144 4.50 -1.75 13.77
N LYS A 145 5.15 -0.72 14.29
CA LYS A 145 6.52 -0.82 14.83
C LYS A 145 6.67 -1.90 15.90
N ASP A 146 5.67 -2.04 16.74
CA ASP A 146 5.61 -2.98 17.85
C ASP A 146 4.94 -4.32 17.48
N ALA A 147 4.74 -4.60 16.19
CA ALA A 147 3.98 -5.75 15.70
C ALA A 147 4.39 -7.10 16.33
N LYS A 148 5.67 -7.28 16.65
CA LYS A 148 6.14 -8.49 17.35
C LYS A 148 5.42 -8.74 18.68
N LYS A 149 5.14 -7.69 19.44
CA LYS A 149 4.63 -7.76 20.83
C LYS A 149 3.26 -7.10 21.03
N SER A 150 2.65 -6.58 19.97
CA SER A 150 1.36 -5.90 20.05
C SER A 150 0.30 -6.82 20.67
N LYS A 151 -0.55 -6.24 21.52
CA LYS A 151 -1.73 -6.90 22.10
C LYS A 151 -2.97 -6.80 21.20
N TYR A 152 -2.92 -5.94 20.19
CA TYR A 152 -3.97 -5.70 19.21
C TYR A 152 -3.51 -6.15 17.82
N PRO A 153 -4.43 -6.40 16.86
CA PRO A 153 -4.05 -6.75 15.49
C PRO A 153 -3.05 -5.73 14.93
N PRO A 154 -1.78 -6.12 14.67
CA PRO A 154 -0.74 -5.15 14.35
C PRO A 154 -0.62 -4.89 12.86
N GLY A 155 -1.64 -5.23 12.07
CA GLY A 155 -1.61 -5.05 10.63
C GLY A 155 -2.91 -4.52 10.05
N HIS A 156 -2.76 -3.84 8.91
CA HIS A 156 -3.81 -3.36 8.04
C HIS A 156 -3.40 -3.69 6.60
N VAL A 157 -4.37 -3.86 5.69
CA VAL A 157 -4.08 -4.21 4.29
C VAL A 157 -4.77 -3.20 3.38
N ALA A 158 -4.00 -2.66 2.45
CA ALA A 158 -4.46 -1.70 1.46
C ALA A 158 -3.99 -2.11 0.06
N THR A 159 -4.24 -1.27 -0.93
CA THR A 159 -3.83 -1.50 -2.33
C THR A 159 -2.90 -0.38 -2.78
N GLU A 160 -1.91 -0.74 -3.60
CA GLU A 160 -1.15 0.23 -4.37
C GLU A 160 -1.41 0.03 -5.86
N VAL A 161 -1.53 1.13 -6.60
CA VAL A 161 -1.71 1.14 -8.06
C VAL A 161 -0.66 2.00 -8.71
N TYR A 162 -0.07 1.52 -9.80
CA TYR A 162 0.89 2.30 -10.57
C TYR A 162 0.16 3.19 -11.57
N LEU A 163 0.42 4.50 -11.50
CA LEU A 163 -0.06 5.48 -12.46
C LEU A 163 1.06 5.82 -13.46
N PRO A 164 0.92 5.43 -14.75
CA PRO A 164 1.99 5.59 -15.74
C PRO A 164 2.36 7.03 -16.05
N ASP A 165 1.39 7.94 -16.00
CA ASP A 165 1.56 9.38 -16.21
C ASP A 165 2.41 10.03 -15.10
N LEU A 166 2.27 9.54 -13.86
CA LEU A 166 3.09 9.95 -12.71
C LEU A 166 4.37 9.12 -12.56
N GLN A 167 4.48 8.01 -13.30
CA GLN A 167 5.51 6.97 -13.13
C GLN A 167 5.65 6.51 -11.67
N LYS A 168 4.52 6.42 -10.94
CA LYS A 168 4.53 6.28 -9.49
C LYS A 168 3.47 5.31 -8.98
N TRP A 169 3.81 4.56 -7.93
CA TRP A 169 2.86 3.81 -7.13
C TRP A 169 2.04 4.74 -6.24
N ILE A 170 0.73 4.51 -6.14
CA ILE A 170 -0.19 5.32 -5.35
C ILE A 170 -0.90 4.43 -4.35
N PHE A 171 -0.88 4.84 -3.09
CA PHE A 171 -1.58 4.17 -2.00
C PHE A 171 -3.07 4.50 -2.05
N ILE A 172 -3.92 3.48 -1.90
CA ILE A 172 -5.37 3.61 -1.83
C ILE A 172 -5.94 2.58 -0.85
N ASP A 173 -6.95 2.97 -0.08
CA ASP A 173 -7.53 2.14 0.96
C ASP A 173 -9.03 1.89 0.70
N GLY A 174 -9.31 0.67 0.21
CA GLY A 174 -10.67 0.23 -0.12
C GLY A 174 -11.62 0.13 1.08
N GLN A 175 -11.10 -0.04 2.30
CA GLN A 175 -11.95 -0.07 3.49
C GLN A 175 -12.51 1.32 3.83
N PHE A 176 -11.69 2.36 3.67
CA PHE A 176 -12.07 3.73 4.04
C PHE A 176 -12.48 4.61 2.85
N ASN A 177 -12.34 4.10 1.62
CA ASN A 177 -12.61 4.81 0.37
C ASN A 177 -11.73 6.06 0.21
N VAL A 178 -10.42 5.94 0.44
CA VAL A 178 -9.52 7.11 0.45
C VAL A 178 -8.24 6.92 -0.37
N MET A 179 -7.79 8.03 -0.95
CA MET A 179 -6.49 8.19 -1.60
C MET A 179 -5.79 9.41 -0.99
N PRO A 180 -4.66 9.28 -0.26
CA PRO A 180 -3.90 10.42 0.23
C PRO A 180 -3.22 11.18 -0.89
N VAL A 181 -3.30 12.51 -0.81
CA VAL A 181 -2.63 13.43 -1.74
C VAL A 181 -1.92 14.53 -0.96
N LEU A 182 -0.82 15.03 -1.52
CA LEU A 182 -0.16 16.25 -1.10
C LEU A 182 -0.21 17.25 -2.26
N ASP A 183 -0.85 18.40 -2.04
CA ASP A 183 -1.04 19.42 -3.09
C ASP A 183 -1.59 18.82 -4.39
N GLU A 184 -2.66 18.03 -4.27
CA GLU A 184 -3.32 17.23 -5.33
C GLU A 184 -2.50 16.07 -5.91
N THR A 185 -1.22 15.91 -5.56
CA THR A 185 -0.39 14.80 -6.04
C THR A 185 -0.64 13.56 -5.18
N PRO A 186 -1.13 12.43 -5.74
CA PRO A 186 -1.33 11.20 -4.98
C PRO A 186 -0.02 10.63 -4.45
N LEU A 187 -0.07 10.02 -3.28
CA LEU A 187 1.11 9.56 -2.54
C LEU A 187 1.19 8.02 -2.49
N HIS A 188 2.39 7.45 -2.49
CA HIS A 188 2.59 6.09 -1.98
C HIS A 188 2.65 6.07 -0.45
N ALA A 189 2.63 4.88 0.16
CA ALA A 189 2.55 4.73 1.62
C ALA A 189 3.70 5.42 2.39
N VAL A 190 4.94 5.35 1.88
CA VAL A 190 6.10 6.04 2.49
C VAL A 190 5.99 7.57 2.42
N GLU A 191 5.62 8.14 1.26
CA GLU A 191 5.37 9.58 1.12
C GLU A 191 4.26 10.02 2.08
N PHE A 192 3.18 9.24 2.15
CA PHE A 192 2.06 9.53 3.04
C PHE A 192 2.48 9.51 4.52
N GLN A 193 3.25 8.51 4.93
CA GLN A 193 3.80 8.43 6.28
C GLN A 193 4.65 9.67 6.62
N GLN A 194 5.54 10.08 5.71
CA GLN A 194 6.39 11.25 5.90
C GLN A 194 5.56 12.53 6.00
N ALA A 195 4.55 12.68 5.14
CA ALA A 195 3.66 13.83 5.15
C ALA A 195 2.91 13.96 6.49
N ILE A 196 2.40 12.84 7.04
CA ILE A 196 1.76 12.79 8.36
C ILE A 196 2.77 13.16 9.47
N THR A 197 3.96 12.54 9.48
CA THR A 197 4.99 12.78 10.51
C THR A 197 5.44 14.23 10.55
N ASN A 198 5.59 14.84 9.37
CA ASN A 198 6.05 16.23 9.24
C ASN A 198 4.92 17.26 9.36
N GLN A 199 3.67 16.83 9.55
CA GLN A 199 2.48 17.69 9.56
C GLN A 199 2.45 18.63 8.34
N THR A 200 2.71 18.04 7.17
CA THR A 200 2.90 18.82 5.93
C THR A 200 1.58 19.47 5.52
N ASN A 201 1.59 20.79 5.33
CA ASN A 201 0.44 21.52 4.80
C ASN A 201 0.06 20.99 3.41
N GLY A 202 -1.24 20.92 3.11
CA GLY A 202 -1.73 20.43 1.82
C GLY A 202 -1.97 18.90 1.78
N LEU A 203 -1.58 18.17 2.82
CA LEU A 203 -1.95 16.76 2.97
C LEU A 203 -3.47 16.63 3.23
N LYS A 204 -4.16 15.86 2.38
CA LYS A 204 -5.58 15.56 2.51
C LYS A 204 -5.90 14.19 1.91
N LEU A 205 -7.13 13.70 2.12
CA LEU A 205 -7.65 12.53 1.41
C LEU A 205 -8.54 12.96 0.24
N LEU A 206 -8.47 12.23 -0.88
CA LEU A 206 -9.47 12.27 -1.94
C LEU A 206 -10.42 11.08 -1.79
N SER A 207 -11.71 11.32 -2.07
CA SER A 207 -12.77 10.31 -1.97
C SER A 207 -14.04 10.81 -2.67
N PHE A 208 -14.78 9.93 -3.35
CA PHE A 208 -16.11 10.26 -3.88
C PHE A 208 -17.23 10.11 -2.85
N ASN A 209 -17.05 9.26 -1.84
CA ASN A 209 -18.02 9.07 -0.76
C ASN A 209 -17.26 8.80 0.54
N ARG A 210 -16.78 9.88 1.15
CA ARG A 210 -15.87 9.83 2.28
C ARG A 210 -16.57 9.28 3.53
N ALA A 211 -16.05 8.17 4.06
CA ALA A 211 -16.56 7.54 5.29
C ALA A 211 -15.90 8.07 6.58
N VAL A 212 -14.81 8.84 6.46
CA VAL A 212 -13.94 9.21 7.59
C VAL A 212 -13.28 10.58 7.35
N THR A 213 -13.07 11.38 8.39
CA THR A 213 -12.30 12.64 8.27
C THR A 213 -10.80 12.37 8.08
N ASP A 214 -10.06 13.37 7.60
CA ASP A 214 -8.60 13.25 7.41
C ASP A 214 -7.91 12.89 8.73
N GLY A 215 -8.23 13.60 9.82
CA GLY A 215 -7.64 13.35 11.13
C GLY A 215 -7.95 11.95 11.68
N GLU A 216 -9.21 11.50 11.62
CA GLU A 216 -9.59 10.17 12.07
C GLU A 216 -8.83 9.06 11.31
N TYR A 217 -8.71 9.21 9.98
CA TYR A 217 -7.99 8.23 9.17
C TYR A 217 -6.48 8.29 9.43
N PHE A 218 -5.88 9.47 9.54
CA PHE A 218 -4.45 9.62 9.85
C PHE A 218 -4.13 8.97 11.20
N GLY A 219 -4.95 9.21 12.23
CA GLY A 219 -4.78 8.58 13.53
C GLY A 219 -4.93 7.06 13.48
N PHE A 220 -5.83 6.55 12.64
CA PHE A 220 -5.98 5.12 12.42
C PHE A 220 -4.78 4.49 11.69
N VAL A 221 -4.38 5.05 10.54
CA VAL A 221 -3.43 4.39 9.61
C VAL A 221 -1.98 4.59 10.00
N TYR A 222 -1.65 5.73 10.61
CA TYR A 222 -0.27 6.13 10.89
C TYR A 222 0.56 5.09 11.66
N PRO A 223 0.04 4.43 12.72
CA PRO A 223 0.78 3.39 13.43
C PRO A 223 1.19 2.21 12.54
N TYR A 224 0.41 1.90 11.50
CA TYR A 224 0.65 0.76 10.60
C TYR A 224 1.66 1.07 9.50
N LEU A 225 1.95 2.35 9.22
CA LEU A 225 2.90 2.77 8.18
C LEU A 225 4.36 2.63 8.63
N TYR A 226 4.73 1.53 9.31
CA TYR A 226 6.09 1.31 9.80
C TYR A 226 6.83 0.22 9.02
N TYR A 227 6.30 -1.01 8.99
CA TYR A 227 6.77 -2.03 8.05
C TYR A 227 5.75 -2.16 6.93
N LEU A 228 6.22 -2.23 5.69
CA LEU A 228 5.39 -2.43 4.52
C LEU A 228 5.87 -3.67 3.78
N ASP A 229 4.97 -4.54 3.36
CA ASP A 229 5.33 -5.66 2.50
C ASP A 229 4.34 -5.86 1.36
N THR A 230 4.83 -6.52 0.31
CA THR A 230 4.05 -6.93 -0.84
C THR A 230 4.61 -8.24 -1.41
N THR A 231 3.81 -8.94 -2.20
CA THR A 231 4.25 -10.18 -2.87
C THR A 231 5.15 -9.85 -4.05
N LEU A 232 6.14 -10.71 -4.30
CA LEU A 232 7.03 -10.62 -5.45
C LEU A 232 6.36 -11.07 -6.76
N ASP A 233 5.25 -11.81 -6.68
CA ASP A 233 4.50 -12.30 -7.85
C ASP A 233 3.05 -11.81 -7.84
N ASN A 234 2.78 -10.76 -8.62
CA ASN A 234 1.45 -10.19 -8.83
C ASN A 234 0.88 -10.61 -10.20
N ARG A 235 1.32 -11.75 -10.75
CA ARG A 235 0.73 -12.36 -11.94
C ARG A 235 -0.49 -13.19 -11.57
N TYR A 236 -1.40 -13.33 -12.53
CA TYR A 236 -2.51 -14.28 -12.45
C TYR A 236 -2.11 -15.54 -13.22
N GLU A 237 -2.53 -16.69 -12.74
CA GLU A 237 -2.36 -17.98 -13.42
C GLU A 237 -0.91 -18.26 -13.84
N TYR A 238 -0.08 -18.69 -12.89
CA TYR A 238 1.31 -19.10 -13.14
C TYR A 238 1.52 -20.57 -12.81
N GLU A 239 2.33 -21.26 -13.61
CA GLU A 239 2.74 -22.64 -13.33
C GLU A 239 3.72 -22.71 -12.16
N ASN A 240 4.62 -21.74 -12.05
CA ASN A 240 5.63 -21.65 -11.00
C ASN A 240 5.63 -20.26 -10.37
N PRO A 241 5.51 -20.17 -9.02
CA PRO A 241 5.57 -18.89 -8.32
C PRO A 241 6.95 -18.27 -8.49
N HIS A 242 6.99 -16.96 -8.72
CA HIS A 242 8.23 -16.20 -8.72
C HIS A 242 8.71 -15.95 -7.29
N GLN A 243 9.98 -16.26 -7.06
CA GLN A 243 10.66 -16.08 -5.78
C GLN A 243 12.05 -15.51 -6.01
N VAL A 244 12.56 -14.79 -5.03
CA VAL A 244 13.95 -14.32 -4.98
C VAL A 244 14.57 -14.87 -3.70
N ASP A 245 15.70 -15.57 -3.81
CA ASP A 245 16.34 -16.32 -2.72
C ASP A 245 15.38 -17.24 -1.93
N GLY A 246 14.45 -17.87 -2.64
CA GLY A 246 13.44 -18.76 -2.05
C GLY A 246 12.40 -18.05 -1.18
N LYS A 247 12.24 -16.73 -1.34
CA LYS A 247 11.21 -15.92 -0.69
C LYS A 247 10.19 -15.42 -1.69
N SER A 248 8.94 -15.34 -1.28
CA SER A 248 7.82 -14.90 -2.13
C SER A 248 7.39 -13.46 -1.88
N SER A 249 7.90 -12.80 -0.83
CA SER A 249 7.51 -11.43 -0.45
C SER A 249 8.73 -10.54 -0.20
N LEU A 250 8.53 -9.23 -0.32
CA LEU A 250 9.51 -8.19 0.01
C LEU A 250 8.93 -7.27 1.08
N MET A 251 9.67 -7.06 2.17
CA MET A 251 9.36 -6.12 3.23
C MET A 251 10.31 -4.94 3.20
N LEU A 252 9.74 -3.74 3.07
CA LEU A 252 10.41 -2.49 3.35
C LEU A 252 10.49 -2.27 4.87
N VAL A 253 11.71 -2.09 5.34
CA VAL A 253 12.06 -1.88 6.74
C VAL A 253 12.74 -0.52 6.89
N PRO A 254 12.34 0.31 7.87
CA PRO A 254 13.05 1.55 8.16
C PRO A 254 14.55 1.33 8.40
N ALA A 255 15.39 2.23 7.88
CA ALA A 255 16.84 2.18 8.07
C ALA A 255 17.19 2.13 9.57
N GLY A 256 18.02 1.16 9.96
CA GLY A 256 18.41 0.93 11.34
C GLY A 256 17.37 0.20 12.21
N ALA A 257 16.16 -0.06 11.70
CA ALA A 257 15.20 -0.91 12.38
C ALA A 257 15.58 -2.40 12.27
N ARG A 258 15.05 -3.21 13.18
CA ARG A 258 15.21 -4.67 13.12
C ARG A 258 14.16 -5.23 12.16
N ASN A 259 14.56 -6.21 11.35
CA ASN A 259 13.63 -6.96 10.52
C ASN A 259 12.53 -7.60 11.40
N LEU A 260 11.27 -7.42 11.01
CA LEU A 260 10.14 -8.07 11.66
C LEU A 260 10.15 -9.55 11.27
N LYS A 261 10.38 -10.43 12.26
CA LYS A 261 10.55 -11.87 12.06
C LYS A 261 9.43 -12.72 12.67
N ARG A 262 8.60 -12.12 13.52
CA ARG A 262 7.52 -12.81 14.22
C ARG A 262 6.46 -11.81 14.66
N ILE A 263 5.20 -12.22 14.64
CA ILE A 263 4.04 -11.49 15.15
C ILE A 263 3.34 -12.39 16.18
N ASN A 264 3.47 -12.05 17.46
CA ASN A 264 2.91 -12.87 18.54
C ASN A 264 1.37 -12.90 18.52
N PHE A 265 0.72 -11.82 18.09
CA PHE A 265 -0.74 -11.72 18.08
C PHE A 265 -1.40 -12.80 17.19
N TRP A 266 -0.77 -13.16 16.07
CA TRP A 266 -1.23 -14.22 15.15
C TRP A 266 -0.47 -15.54 15.32
N ASP A 267 0.38 -15.66 16.33
CA ASP A 267 1.27 -16.81 16.53
C ASP A 267 2.07 -17.19 15.26
N MET A 268 2.57 -16.17 14.54
CA MET A 268 3.10 -16.33 13.18
C MET A 268 4.56 -15.89 13.07
N ASP A 269 5.39 -16.72 12.46
CA ASP A 269 6.75 -16.36 12.01
C ASP A 269 6.73 -15.77 10.59
N ILE A 270 7.61 -14.81 10.33
CA ILE A 270 7.77 -14.17 9.01
C ILE A 270 9.04 -14.72 8.36
N ASP A 271 8.91 -15.93 7.84
CA ASP A 271 10.03 -16.66 7.24
C ASP A 271 10.07 -16.56 5.71
N ASP A 272 8.97 -16.18 5.06
CA ASP A 272 8.84 -16.06 3.60
C ASP A 272 8.96 -14.61 3.09
N CYS A 273 9.96 -13.88 3.60
CA CYS A 273 10.14 -12.48 3.25
C CYS A 273 11.62 -12.09 3.08
N LEU A 274 11.92 -11.37 1.99
CA LEU A 274 13.13 -10.56 1.85
C LEU A 274 12.97 -9.24 2.56
N TYR A 275 14.07 -8.63 2.97
CA TYR A 275 14.06 -7.34 3.65
C TYR A 275 14.92 -6.37 2.87
N THR A 276 14.36 -5.21 2.59
CA THR A 276 15.08 -4.07 2.04
C THR A 276 14.79 -2.84 2.89
N ASN A 277 15.71 -1.89 2.90
CA ASN A 277 15.45 -0.54 3.40
C ASN A 277 15.39 0.48 2.26
N SER A 278 15.47 0.04 1.00
CA SER A 278 15.46 0.89 -0.17
C SER A 278 14.05 1.10 -0.70
N ILE A 279 13.68 2.36 -0.90
CA ILE A 279 12.44 2.70 -1.62
C ILE A 279 12.54 2.33 -3.10
N LEU A 280 13.73 2.28 -3.69
CA LEU A 280 13.92 1.97 -5.11
C LEU A 280 13.70 0.48 -5.40
N ASP A 281 13.96 -0.39 -4.42
CA ASP A 281 13.62 -1.81 -4.50
C ASP A 281 12.10 -2.00 -4.37
N PHE A 282 11.50 -1.38 -3.34
CA PHE A 282 10.10 -1.59 -3.00
C PHE A 282 9.12 -0.95 -3.98
N TYR A 283 9.47 0.24 -4.49
CA TYR A 283 8.68 1.02 -5.45
C TYR A 283 9.26 0.98 -6.86
N ALA A 284 10.00 -0.07 -7.20
CA ALA A 284 10.36 -0.34 -8.59
C ALA A 284 9.12 -0.28 -9.49
N GLY A 285 9.24 0.38 -10.64
CA GLY A 285 8.16 0.42 -11.63
C GLY A 285 7.83 -0.99 -12.10
N PRO A 286 6.55 -1.28 -12.42
CA PRO A 286 6.17 -2.58 -12.94
C PRO A 286 6.76 -2.75 -14.35
N GLU A 287 7.62 -3.75 -14.53
CA GLU A 287 8.13 -4.19 -15.83
C GLU A 287 7.12 -5.09 -16.57
#